data_AF-A0A4R2PDP1-F1
#
_entry.id   AF-A0A4R2PDP1-F1
#
_cell.length_a   1.000
_cell.length_b   1.000
_cell.length_c   1.000
_cell.angle_alpha   90.00
_cell.angle_beta   90.00
_cell.angle_gamma   90.00
#
_symmetry.space_group_name_H-M   'P 1'
#
loop_
_entity.id
_entity.type
_entity.pdbx_description
1 polymer ?
#
loop_
_entity_poly.entity_id
_entity_poly.type
_entity_poly.pdbx_seq_one_letter_code
_entity_poly.pdbx_strand_id
1 'polypeptide(L)' 'MGSFSLPHILILAIVAVLLLGGGRFSNLMGDVAKGVKNFKKGMAEEDAEDRAPKPRIEAQSSAEPAFDRDADRVREERR' A
#
# COMPACT_ATOMS: atom_id res chain seq x y z
N MET A 1 39.88 14.01 -4.92
CA MET A 1 38.75 13.70 -5.81
C MET A 1 37.80 12.80 -5.04
N GLY A 2 36.85 13.36 -4.29
CA GLY A 2 36.04 12.57 -3.32
C GLY A 2 34.84 13.34 -2.78
N SER A 3 34.25 14.19 -3.62
CA SER A 3 33.23 15.17 -3.24
C SER A 3 31.79 14.64 -3.25
N PHE A 4 31.58 13.35 -3.52
CA PHE A 4 30.26 12.70 -3.38
C PHE A 4 30.13 11.98 -2.03
N SER A 5 30.56 12.63 -0.96
CA SER A 5 30.37 12.12 0.39
C SER A 5 28.90 12.29 0.81
N LEU A 6 28.38 11.36 1.63
CA LEU A 6 27.05 11.39 2.26
C LEU A 6 26.55 12.80 2.68
N PRO A 7 27.36 13.71 3.26
CA PRO A 7 26.89 15.05 3.59
C PRO A 7 26.46 15.89 2.38
N HIS A 8 27.05 15.69 1.20
CA HIS A 8 26.67 16.45 0.00
C HIS A 8 25.26 16.07 -0.48
N ILE A 9 24.94 14.77 -0.45
CA ILE A 9 23.61 14.26 -0.80
C ILE A 9 22.56 14.78 0.21
N LEU A 10 22.90 14.84 1.50
CA LEU A 10 22.01 15.36 2.53
C LEU A 10 21.68 16.84 2.32
N ILE A 11 22.69 17.67 2.02
CA ILE A 11 22.50 19.10 1.72
C ILE A 11 21.63 19.28 0.46
N LEU A 12 21.90 18.50 -0.59
CA LEU A 12 21.10 18.54 -1.82
C LEU A 12 19.63 18.16 -1.56
N ALA A 13 19.39 17.14 -0.74
CA ALA A 13 18.04 16.71 -0.37
C ALA A 13 17.26 17.81 0.38
N ILE A 14 17.92 18.52 1.31
CA ILE A 14 17.31 19.65 2.03
C ILE A 14 16.92 20.77 1.05
N VAL A 15 17.83 21.15 0.15
CA VAL A 15 17.55 22.17 -0.86
C VAL A 15 16.40 21.75 -1.78
N ALA A 16 16.37 20.49 -2.22
CA ALA A 16 15.29 19.97 -3.04
C ALA A 16 13.92 20.05 -2.32
N VAL A 17 13.84 19.66 -1.05
CA VAL A 17 12.59 19.75 -0.27
C VAL A 17 12.12 21.20 -0.12
N LEU A 18 13.04 22.16 0.08
CA LEU A 18 12.72 23.58 0.15
C LEU A 18 12.20 24.15 -1.18
N LEU A 19 12.77 23.72 -2.31
CA LEU A 19 12.34 24.13 -3.65
C LEU A 19 11.00 23.52 -4.05
N LEU A 20 10.77 22.25 -3.70
CA LEU A 20 9.51 21.56 -4.01
C LEU A 20 8.37 21.98 -3.08
N GLY A 21 8.69 22.43 -1.86
CA GLY A 21 7.74 22.78 -0.82
C GLY A 21 7.11 21.54 -0.16
N GLY A 22 6.90 21.61 1.16
CA GLY A 22 6.43 20.46 1.96
C GLY A 22 5.11 19.85 1.48
N GLY A 23 4.21 20.66 0.90
CA GLY A 23 2.91 20.19 0.40
C GLY A 23 2.98 19.31 -0.86
N ARG A 24 3.91 19.59 -1.78
CA ARG A 24 4.08 18.78 -3.01
C ARG A 24 4.95 17.55 -2.74
N PHE A 25 5.98 17.71 -1.91
CA PHE A 25 6.87 16.60 -1.53
C PHE A 25 6.12 15.50 -0.75
N SER A 26 5.25 15.86 0.20
CA SER A 26 4.50 14.88 1.00
C SER A 26 3.55 14.02 0.15
N ASN A 27 2.81 14.63 -0.77
CA ASN A 27 1.91 13.89 -1.67
C ASN A 27 2.69 12.96 -2.60
N LEU A 28 3.79 13.44 -3.19
CA LEU A 28 4.64 12.64 -4.07
C LEU A 28 5.33 11.49 -3.31
N MET A 29 5.85 11.76 -2.11
CA MET A 29 6.47 10.75 -1.26
C MET A 29 5.46 9.68 -0.82
N GLY A 30 4.20 10.06 -0.60
CA GLY A 30 3.11 9.11 -0.30
C GLY A 30 2.83 8.12 -1.44
N ASP A 31 2.79 8.60 -2.68
CA ASP A 31 2.57 7.74 -3.86
C ASP A 31 3.80 6.88 -4.17
N VAL A 32 5.00 7.43 -4.02
CA VAL A 32 6.26 6.67 -4.12
C VAL A 32 6.35 5.62 -3.01
N ALA A 33 5.99 5.94 -1.77
CA ALA A 33 6.00 4.99 -0.66
C ALA A 33 5.04 3.82 -0.88
N LYS A 34 3.85 4.07 -1.44
CA LYS A 34 2.92 3.01 -1.83
C LYS A 34 3.49 2.14 -2.95
N GLY A 35 4.10 2.74 -3.97
CA GLY A 35 4.76 2.01 -5.07
C GLY A 35 5.90 1.12 -4.58
N VAL A 36 6.79 1.67 -3.74
CA VAL A 36 7.92 0.94 -3.14
C VAL A 36 7.43 -0.14 -2.16
N LYS A 37 6.36 0.10 -1.39
CA LYS A 37 5.78 -0.91 -0.49
C LYS A 37 5.20 -2.09 -1.27
N ASN A 38 4.49 -1.83 -2.37
CA ASN A 38 3.94 -2.88 -3.23
C ASN A 38 5.04 -3.63 -3.97
N PHE A 39 6.09 -2.94 -4.44
CA PHE A 39 7.26 -3.56 -5.03
C PHE A 39 7.98 -4.47 -4.02
N LYS A 40 8.22 -3.98 -2.81
CA LYS A 40 8.84 -4.77 -1.74
C LYS A 40 7.97 -5.96 -1.33
N LYS A 41 6.65 -5.80 -1.29
CA LYS A 41 5.72 -6.90 -0.99
C LYS A 41 5.75 -7.97 -2.08
N GLY A 42 5.72 -7.58 -3.37
CA GLY A 42 5.83 -8.54 -4.48
C GLY A 42 7.17 -9.27 -4.50
N MET A 43 8.28 -8.57 -4.25
CA MET A 43 9.61 -9.19 -4.15
C MET A 43 9.73 -10.12 -2.93
N ALA A 44 9.14 -9.73 -1.79
CA ALA A 44 9.13 -10.56 -0.58
C ALA A 44 8.19 -11.76 -0.69
N GLU A 45 7.13 -11.68 -1.50
CA GLU A 45 6.27 -12.83 -1.82
C GLU A 45 7.03 -13.85 -2.70
N GLU A 46 7.83 -13.41 -3.67
CA GLU A 46 8.73 -14.30 -4.43
C GLU A 46 9.80 -14.96 -3.52
N ASP A 47 10.41 -14.20 -2.59
CA ASP A 47 11.41 -14.73 -1.64
C ASP A 47 10.78 -15.64 -0.55
N ALA A 48 9.51 -15.42 -0.19
CA ALA A 48 8.79 -16.20 0.81
C ALA A 48 8.12 -17.46 0.22
N GLU A 49 7.73 -17.46 -1.05
CA GLU A 49 7.20 -18.64 -1.75
C GLU A 49 8.24 -19.77 -1.87
N ASP A 50 9.54 -19.46 -1.79
CA ASP A 50 10.63 -20.44 -1.76
C ASP A 50 10.88 -21.02 -0.34
N ARG A 51 10.24 -20.48 0.72
CA ARG A 51 10.56 -20.85 2.13
C ARG A 51 9.39 -21.10 3.09
N ALA A 52 8.12 -20.95 2.70
CA ALA A 52 7.01 -21.29 3.60
C ALA A 52 5.79 -21.88 2.86
N PRO A 53 5.07 -22.85 3.47
CA PRO A 53 3.84 -23.40 2.87
C PRO A 53 2.77 -22.30 2.85
N LYS A 54 2.28 -21.99 1.64
CA LYS A 54 1.36 -20.89 1.35
C LYS A 54 0.11 -20.94 2.25
N PRO A 55 -0.16 -19.95 3.12
CA PRO A 55 -1.47 -19.80 3.73
C PRO A 55 -2.41 -19.21 2.67
N ARG A 56 -3.45 -19.99 2.39
CA ARG A 56 -4.65 -19.67 1.62
C ARG A 56 -5.01 -18.19 1.70
N ILE A 57 -5.30 -17.58 0.54
CA ILE A 57 -5.93 -16.26 0.42
C ILE A 57 -7.13 -16.23 1.37
N GLU A 58 -6.94 -15.59 2.51
CA GLU A 58 -8.02 -15.09 3.34
C GLU A 58 -8.70 -14.03 2.48
N ALA A 59 -9.81 -14.44 1.89
CA ALA A 59 -10.87 -13.53 1.53
C ALA A 59 -11.09 -12.63 2.76
N GLN A 60 -10.51 -11.43 2.73
CA GLN A 60 -10.85 -10.35 3.63
C GLN A 60 -12.33 -10.05 3.39
N SER A 61 -13.20 -10.75 4.13
CA SER A 61 -14.03 -10.18 5.18
C SER A 61 -14.30 -8.66 5.08
N SER A 62 -14.77 -8.19 3.93
CA SER A 62 -15.42 -6.89 3.72
C SER A 62 -16.19 -6.89 2.39
N ALA A 63 -17.15 -7.80 2.29
CA ALA A 63 -18.34 -7.61 1.49
C ALA A 63 -19.44 -8.36 2.24
N GLU A 64 -19.99 -7.69 3.23
CA GLU A 64 -21.24 -8.06 3.90
C GLU A 64 -22.27 -8.42 2.83
N PRO A 65 -22.90 -9.61 2.83
CA PRO A 65 -23.90 -9.94 1.83
C PRO A 65 -25.19 -9.20 2.20
N ALA A 66 -25.34 -7.98 1.69
CA ALA A 66 -26.57 -7.21 1.70
C ALA A 66 -27.61 -7.77 0.68
N PHE A 67 -27.64 -9.09 0.49
CA PHE A 67 -28.53 -9.73 -0.49
C PHE A 67 -29.46 -10.79 0.12
N ASP A 68 -29.28 -11.19 1.38
CA ASP A 68 -30.16 -12.21 2.01
C ASP A 68 -31.24 -11.62 2.93
N ARG A 69 -31.10 -10.38 3.43
CA ARG A 69 -32.09 -9.83 4.37
C ARG A 69 -33.40 -9.38 3.73
N ASP A 70 -33.38 -9.03 2.44
CA ASP A 70 -34.60 -8.55 1.75
C ASP A 70 -35.43 -9.70 1.15
N ALA A 71 -34.83 -10.86 0.88
CA ALA A 71 -35.53 -12.01 0.30
C ALA A 71 -36.46 -12.71 1.31
N ASP A 72 -36.07 -12.78 2.58
CA ASP A 72 -36.87 -13.42 3.62
C ASP A 72 -38.07 -12.56 4.07
N ARG A 73 -37.92 -11.23 4.11
CA ARG A 73 -38.98 -10.31 4.56
C ARG A 73 -40.21 -10.32 3.65
N VAL A 74 -39.99 -10.43 2.33
CA VAL A 74 -41.05 -10.46 1.32
C VAL A 74 -41.80 -11.80 1.31
N ARG A 75 -41.18 -12.88 1.80
CA ARG A 75 -41.78 -14.21 1.88
C ARG A 75 -42.69 -14.37 3.10
N GLU A 76 -42.39 -13.64 4.17
CA GLU A 76 -43.19 -13.61 5.41
C GLU A 76 -44.43 -12.74 5.28
N GLU A 77 -44.36 -11.60 4.59
CA GLU A 77 -45.50 -10.68 4.40
C GLU A 77 -46.59 -11.24 3.48
N ARG A 78 -46.29 -12.31 2.72
CA ARG A 78 -47.21 -12.97 1.79
C ARG A 78 -47.73 -14.33 2.27
N ARG A 79 -47.43 -14.73 3.51
CA ARG A 79 -48.05 -15.89 4.19
C ARG A 79 -49.10 -15.43 5.17
#